data_AF-A0A3Q9RMZ9-F1
#
_entry.id   AF-A0A3Q9RMZ9-F1
#
_cell.length_a   1.000
_cell.length_b   1.000
_cell.length_c   1.000
_cell.angle_alpha   90.00
_cell.angle_beta   90.00
_cell.angle_gamma   90.00
#
_symmetry.space_group_name_H-M   'P 1'
#
loop_
_entity.id
_entity.type
_entity.pdbx_description
1 polymer ?
#
loop_
_entity_poly.entity_id
_entity_poly.type
_entity_poly.pdbx_seq_one_letter_code
_entity_poly.pdbx_strand_id
1 'polypeptide(L)' 'MSSKRVYRNELNLEYILNEIQKNKGTQFDPEIVNVFLSLFEQRTKKDIMK' A
#
# COMPACT_ATOMS: atom_id res chain seq x y z
N MET A 1 -8.85 -2.28 -1.83
CA MET A 1 -8.20 -2.75 -3.07
C MET A 1 -7.65 -4.18 -2.93
N SER A 2 -7.24 -4.56 -1.72
CA SER A 2 -6.70 -5.87 -1.35
C SER A 2 -7.73 -6.98 -1.13
N SER A 3 -9.00 -6.64 -0.88
CA SER A 3 -10.08 -7.63 -0.74
C SER A 3 -10.84 -7.82 -2.06
N LYS A 4 -11.28 -9.05 -2.30
CA LYS A 4 -12.21 -9.40 -3.36
C LYS A 4 -13.54 -8.66 -3.18
N ARG A 5 -14.08 -8.12 -4.27
CA ARG A 5 -15.41 -7.50 -4.34
C ARG A 5 -16.27 -8.28 -5.32
N VAL A 6 -17.59 -8.22 -5.18
CA VAL A 6 -18.53 -8.94 -6.06
C VAL A 6 -18.27 -8.66 -7.55
N TYR A 7 -17.88 -7.43 -7.88
CA TYR A 7 -17.64 -6.97 -9.25
C TYR A 7 -16.16 -6.92 -9.67
N ARG A 8 -15.21 -7.26 -8.79
CA ARG A 8 -13.78 -7.13 -9.06
C ARG A 8 -12.95 -7.99 -8.13
N ASN A 9 -11.98 -8.73 -8.68
CA ASN A 9 -10.98 -9.42 -7.86
C ASN A 9 -10.10 -8.44 -7.06
N GLU A 10 -9.44 -8.97 -6.04
CA GLU A 10 -8.36 -8.28 -5.35
C GLU A 10 -7.26 -7.85 -6.31
N LEU A 11 -6.59 -6.75 -5.96
CA LEU A 11 -5.44 -6.26 -6.70
C LEU A 11 -4.18 -6.75 -6.02
N ASN A 12 -3.11 -6.95 -6.79
CA ASN A 12 -1.83 -7.33 -6.23
C ASN A 12 -1.27 -6.20 -5.34
N LEU A 13 -0.42 -6.55 -4.38
CA LEU A 13 0.06 -5.61 -3.38
C LEU A 13 0.84 -4.44 -4.01
N GLU A 14 1.69 -4.73 -5.01
CA GLU A 14 2.50 -3.73 -5.70
C GLU A 14 1.63 -2.65 -6.36
N TYR A 15 0.59 -3.05 -7.09
CA TYR A 15 -0.36 -2.14 -7.72
C TYR A 15 -1.07 -1.27 -6.68
N ILE A 16 -1.46 -1.86 -5.53
CA ILE A 16 -2.10 -1.12 -4.44
C ILE A 16 -1.16 -0.05 -3.88
N LEU A 17 0.09 -0.41 -3.60
CA LEU A 17 1.07 0.52 -3.04
C LEU A 17 1.39 1.66 -4.03
N ASN A 18 1.51 1.34 -5.32
CA ASN A 18 1.73 2.33 -6.37
C ASN A 18 0.55 3.31 -6.52
N GLU A 19 -0.68 2.83 -6.48
CA GLU A 19 -1.87 3.70 -6.54
C GLU A 19 -1.97 4.62 -5.31
N ILE A 20 -1.63 4.13 -4.11
CA ILE A 20 -1.59 4.97 -2.90
C ILE A 20 -0.52 6.06 -3.04
N GLN A 21 0.67 5.70 -3.50
CA GLN A 21 1.76 6.66 -3.71
C GLN A 21 1.42 7.69 -4.80
N LYS A 22 0.80 7.27 -5.90
CA LYS A 22 0.40 8.12 -7.02
C LYS A 22 -0.63 9.19 -6.62
N ASN A 23 -1.55 8.85 -5.72
CA ASN A 23 -2.61 9.74 -5.26
C ASN A 23 -2.27 10.47 -3.95
N LYS A 24 -0.99 10.48 -3.56
CA LYS A 24 -0.48 11.21 -2.41
C LYS A 24 -0.59 12.72 -2.63
N GLY A 25 -1.18 13.42 -1.67
CA GLY A 25 -1.43 14.87 -1.75
C GLY A 25 -2.67 15.27 -2.54
N THR A 26 -3.43 14.31 -3.06
CA THR A 26 -4.73 14.55 -3.71
C THR A 26 -5.85 13.84 -2.97
N GLN A 27 -5.85 12.50 -2.98
CA GLN A 27 -6.84 11.68 -2.28
C GLN A 27 -6.41 11.33 -0.85
N PHE A 28 -5.10 11.34 -0.61
CA PHE A 28 -4.51 10.97 0.67
C PHE A 28 -3.62 12.06 1.20
N ASP A 29 -3.59 12.21 2.52
CA ASP A 29 -2.65 13.08 3.20
C ASP A 29 -1.20 12.64 2.92
N PRO A 30 -0.30 13.55 2.48
CA PRO A 30 1.09 13.22 2.17
C PRO A 30 1.87 12.59 3.32
N GLU A 31 1.69 13.07 4.55
CA GLU A 31 2.41 12.59 5.72
C GLU A 31 1.94 11.19 6.09
N ILE A 32 0.62 10.95 6.04
CA ILE A 32 0.05 9.63 6.32
C ILE A 32 0.51 8.59 5.30
N VAL A 33 0.58 8.94 4.01
CA VAL A 33 1.11 8.00 2.99
C VAL A 33 2.56 7.64 3.27
N ASN A 34 3.41 8.61 3.62
CA ASN A 34 4.82 8.35 3.93
C ASN A 34 4.95 7.40 5.13
N VAL A 35 4.20 7.65 6.22
CA VAL A 35 4.19 6.77 7.39
C VAL A 35 3.69 5.37 7.03
N PHE A 36 2.56 5.28 6.32
CA PHE A 36 1.97 4.01 5.91
C PHE A 36 2.95 3.15 5.09
N LEU A 37 3.61 3.73 4.08
CA LEU A 37 4.56 3.00 3.25
C LEU A 37 5.80 2.55 4.04
N SER A 38 6.29 3.39 4.96
CA SER A 38 7.42 3.01 5.82
C SER A 38 7.14 1.77 6.69
N LEU A 39 5.89 1.59 7.13
CA LEU A 39 5.49 0.41 7.92
C LEU A 39 5.55 -0.87 7.08
N PHE A 40 5.23 -0.79 5.79
CA PHE A 40 5.33 -1.93 4.87
C PHE A 40 6.79 -2.30 4.61
N GLU A 41 7.68 -1.32 4.40
CA GLU A 41 9.11 -1.59 4.23
C GLU A 41 9.74 -2.26 5.46
N GLN A 42 9.39 -1.79 6.66
CA GLN A 42 9.87 -2.38 7.91
C GLN A 42 9.39 -3.82 8.07
N ARG A 43 8.13 -4.10 7.73
CA ARG A 43 7.58 -5.45 7.77
C ARG A 43 8.28 -6.38 6.78
N THR A 44 8.47 -5.96 5.53
CA THR A 44 9.17 -6.74 4.51
C THR A 44 10.59 -7.08 4.93
N LYS A 45 11.35 -6.12 5.48
CA LYS A 45 12.70 -6.38 6.02
C LYS A 45 12.70 -7.40 7.15
N LYS A 46 11.70 -7.32 8.05
CA LYS A 46 11.54 -8.27 9.16
C LYS A 46 11.20 -9.68 8.69
N ASP A 47 10.45 -9.81 7.60
CA ASP A 47 10.07 -11.10 7.03
C ASP A 47 11.23 -11.75 6.24
N ILE A 48 12.14 -10.96 5.65
CA ILE A 48 13.37 -11.45 4.98
C ILE A 48 14.45 -11.86 5.99
N MET A 49 14.50 -11.22 7.16
CA MET A 49 15.49 -11.53 8.22
C MET A 49 15.07 -12.69 9.15
N LYS A 50 13.93 -13.32 8.91
CA LYS A 50 13.47 -14.53 9.62
C LYS A 50 13.83 -15.78 8.82
#